data_AF-A0A7K1C2U5-F1
#
_entry.id   AF-A0A7K1C2U5-F1
#
_cell.length_a   1.000
_cell.length_b   1.000
_cell.length_c   1.000
_cell.angle_alpha   90.00
_cell.angle_beta   90.00
_cell.angle_gamma   90.00
#
_symmetry.space_group_name_H-M   'P 1'
#
loop_
_entity.id
_entity.type
_entity.pdbx_description
1 polymer ?
#
loop_
_entity_poly.entity_id
_entity_poly.type
_entity_poly.pdbx_seq_one_letter_code
_entity_poly.pdbx_strand_id
1 'polypeptide(L)'
;MNEGESDRLATIIDLYNEMFSAISSGNDIRKGTFVHNSVLEYSVFHISEIIHNYSREFKAKHRAINWQEFRVIRNDLAHTYSPNGYESAWRVATELIPETIG
;
A
#
# COMPACT_ATOMS: atom_id res chain seq x y z
N MET A 1 9.23 16.80 -13.50
CA MET A 1 8.30 16.57 -12.37
C MET A 1 8.24 17.86 -11.59
N ASN A 2 7.07 18.41 -11.27
CA ASN A 2 7.01 19.61 -10.41
C ASN A 2 7.25 19.21 -8.94
N GLU A 3 7.58 20.18 -8.08
CA GLU A 3 7.95 19.94 -6.68
C GLU A 3 6.86 19.14 -5.93
N GLY A 4 5.59 19.54 -6.09
CA GLY A 4 4.46 18.82 -5.49
C GLY A 4 4.14 17.43 -6.09
N GLU A 5 4.62 17.11 -7.30
CA GLU A 5 4.56 15.76 -7.88
C GLU A 5 5.66 14.87 -7.32
N SER A 6 6.87 15.41 -7.15
CA SER A 6 8.00 14.73 -6.53
C SER A 6 7.67 14.37 -5.08
N ASP A 7 7.05 15.29 -4.36
CA ASP A 7 6.66 15.10 -2.96
C ASP A 7 5.64 13.98 -2.78
N ARG A 8 4.73 13.78 -3.74
CA ARG A 8 3.69 12.73 -3.65
C ARG A 8 4.27 11.33 -3.76
N LEU A 9 5.10 11.06 -4.77
CA LEU A 9 5.74 9.75 -4.91
C LEU A 9 6.72 9.50 -3.75
N ALA A 10 7.50 10.52 -3.34
CA ALA A 10 8.37 10.43 -2.19
C ALA A 10 7.59 10.06 -0.91
N THR A 11 6.43 10.68 -0.69
CA THR A 11 5.56 10.35 0.45
C THR A 11 5.13 8.88 0.43
N ILE A 12 4.76 8.31 -0.73
CA ILE A 12 4.39 6.88 -0.81
C ILE A 12 5.60 6.01 -0.51
N ILE A 13 6.77 6.35 -1.05
CA ILE A 13 8.01 5.60 -0.84
C ILE A 13 8.38 5.58 0.64
N ASP A 14 8.30 6.72 1.32
CA ASP A 14 8.62 6.84 2.74
C ASP A 14 7.66 6.01 3.60
N LEU A 15 6.34 6.15 3.37
CA LEU A 15 5.32 5.37 4.07
C LEU A 15 5.45 3.87 3.81
N TYR A 16 5.75 3.49 2.57
CA TYR A 16 6.00 2.10 2.20
C TYR A 16 7.22 1.55 2.93
N ASN A 17 8.35 2.28 2.94
CA ASN A 17 9.57 1.84 3.61
C ASN A 17 9.38 1.69 5.12
N GLU A 18 8.66 2.62 5.76
CA GLU A 18 8.33 2.54 7.18
C GLU A 18 7.46 1.32 7.48
N MET A 19 6.38 1.13 6.71
CA MET A 19 5.52 -0.05 6.81
C MET A 19 6.33 -1.33 6.60
N PHE A 20 7.11 -1.41 5.52
CA PHE A 20 7.85 -2.61 5.14
C PHE A 20 8.89 -2.98 6.21
N SER A 21 9.57 -1.99 6.79
CA SER A 21 10.46 -2.16 7.93
C SER A 21 9.72 -2.71 9.15
N ALA A 22 8.53 -2.17 9.47
CA ALA A 22 7.74 -2.63 10.61
C ALA A 22 7.21 -4.07 10.45
N ILE A 23 6.74 -4.45 9.26
CA ILE A 23 6.23 -5.81 8.99
C ILE A 23 7.36 -6.84 8.85
N SER A 24 8.56 -6.41 8.42
CA SER A 24 9.73 -7.28 8.20
C SER A 24 10.61 -7.44 9.44
N SER A 25 10.60 -6.48 10.36
CA SER A 25 11.40 -6.50 11.61
C SER A 25 10.82 -7.38 12.72
N GLY A 26 9.64 -7.98 12.53
CA GLY A 26 9.10 -8.98 13.45
C GLY A 26 9.90 -10.29 13.39
N ASN A 27 10.32 -10.83 14.56
CA ASN A 27 10.75 -12.23 14.62
C ASN A 27 9.67 -13.12 13.99
N ASP A 28 10.07 -14.23 13.35
CA ASP A 28 9.14 -15.15 12.67
C ASP A 28 7.96 -15.61 13.55
N ILE A 29 8.14 -15.62 14.88
CA ILE A 29 7.10 -15.92 15.88
C ILE A 29 5.91 -14.95 15.84
N ARG A 30 6.10 -13.70 15.39
CA ARG A 30 5.03 -12.68 15.29
C ARG A 30 4.34 -12.65 13.92
N LYS A 31 4.96 -13.19 12.87
CA LYS A 31 4.37 -13.22 11.52
C LYS A 31 3.11 -14.08 11.54
N GLY A 32 2.04 -13.59 10.93
CA GLY A 32 0.75 -14.29 10.91
C GLY A 32 -0.05 -14.21 12.20
N THR A 33 0.41 -13.46 13.22
CA THR A 33 -0.44 -13.10 14.36
C THR A 33 -1.50 -12.09 13.93
N PHE A 34 -2.64 -12.06 14.64
CA PHE A 34 -3.69 -11.07 14.40
C PHE A 34 -3.13 -9.63 14.40
N VAL A 35 -2.26 -9.30 15.35
CA VAL A 35 -1.65 -7.95 15.45
C VAL A 35 -0.79 -7.64 14.24
N HIS A 36 0.08 -8.57 13.81
CA HIS A 36 0.93 -8.38 12.64
C HIS A 36 0.10 -8.17 11.36
N ASN A 37 -0.91 -9.02 11.18
CA ASN A 37 -1.80 -8.96 10.03
C ASN A 37 -2.68 -7.69 10.01
N SER A 38 -3.16 -7.25 11.17
CA SER A 38 -3.90 -5.98 11.29
C SER A 38 -3.03 -4.79 10.95
N VAL A 39 -1.79 -4.73 11.44
CA VAL A 39 -0.87 -3.64 11.08
C VAL A 39 -0.63 -3.61 9.57
N LEU A 40 -0.36 -4.76 8.96
CA LEU A 40 -0.18 -4.89 7.51
C LEU A 40 -1.41 -4.39 6.74
N GLU A 41 -2.61 -4.89 7.05
CA GLU A 41 -3.85 -4.48 6.38
C GLU A 41 -4.10 -2.98 6.50
N TYR A 42 -3.99 -2.43 7.72
CA TYR A 42 -4.23 -1.01 7.95
C TYR A 42 -3.23 -0.14 7.22
N SER A 43 -1.94 -0.51 7.21
CA SER A 43 -0.92 0.24 6.49
C SER A 43 -1.16 0.21 4.97
N VAL A 44 -1.47 -0.95 4.40
CA VAL A 44 -1.77 -1.09 2.96
C VAL A 44 -3.03 -0.31 2.59
N PHE A 45 -4.07 -0.36 3.43
CA PHE A 45 -5.29 0.43 3.24
C PHE A 45 -4.97 1.93 3.22
N HIS A 46 -4.19 2.42 4.18
CA HIS A 46 -3.82 3.84 4.28
C HIS A 46 -3.05 4.32 3.05
N ILE A 47 -2.04 3.55 2.60
CA ILE A 47 -1.28 3.88 1.39
C ILE A 47 -2.20 3.90 0.16
N SER A 48 -3.07 2.90 0.04
CA SER A 48 -4.02 2.80 -1.07
C SER A 48 -5.02 3.96 -1.08
N GLU A 49 -5.43 4.47 0.08
CA GLU A 49 -6.32 5.63 0.18
C GLU A 49 -5.61 6.94 -0.21
N ILE A 50 -4.34 7.11 0.17
CA ILE A 50 -3.53 8.25 -0.28
C ILE A 50 -3.41 8.25 -1.81
N ILE A 51 -3.05 7.10 -2.40
CA ILE A 51 -2.98 6.91 -3.85
C ILE A 51 -4.33 7.19 -4.51
N HIS A 52 -5.42 6.73 -3.90
CA HIS A 52 -6.76 6.96 -4.42
C HIS A 52 -7.09 8.46 -4.50
N ASN A 53 -6.63 9.26 -3.55
CA ASN A 53 -6.89 10.69 -3.49
C ASN A 53 -6.02 11.53 -4.42
N TYR A 54 -5.07 10.93 -5.14
CA TYR A 54 -4.34 11.64 -6.19
C TYR A 54 -5.24 12.09 -7.33
N SER A 55 -4.91 13.27 -7.85
CA SER A 55 -5.69 13.92 -8.90
C SER A 55 -5.67 13.11 -10.19
N ARG A 56 -6.68 13.33 -11.04
CA ARG A 56 -6.77 12.64 -12.34
C ARG A 56 -5.60 12.99 -13.23
N GLU A 57 -5.14 14.23 -13.18
CA GLU A 57 -3.99 14.73 -13.94
C GLU A 57 -2.71 14.00 -13.53
N PHE A 58 -2.52 13.78 -12.23
CA PHE A 58 -1.38 13.02 -11.71
C PHE A 58 -1.43 11.57 -12.22
N LYS A 59 -2.56 10.88 -12.03
CA LYS A 59 -2.73 9.50 -12.48
C LYS A 59 -2.57 9.36 -14.00
N ALA A 60 -3.04 10.34 -14.76
CA ALA A 60 -2.92 10.35 -16.22
C ALA A 60 -1.47 10.55 -16.71
N LYS A 61 -0.59 11.13 -15.90
CA LYS A 61 0.85 11.28 -16.20
C LYS A 61 1.64 10.00 -15.93
N HIS A 62 1.23 9.19 -14.96
CA HIS A 62 1.89 7.91 -14.65
C HIS A 62 0.97 6.72 -15.00
N ARG A 63 0.69 6.55 -16.30
CA ARG A 63 -0.21 5.49 -16.80
C ARG A 63 0.34 4.08 -16.67
N ALA A 64 1.64 3.94 -16.42
CA ALA A 64 2.27 2.64 -16.16
C ALA A 64 1.79 2.04 -14.82
N ILE A 65 1.33 2.88 -13.88
CA ILE A 65 0.83 2.45 -12.60
C ILE A 65 -0.63 1.97 -12.74
N ASN A 66 -0.93 0.78 -12.21
CA ASN A 66 -2.27 0.22 -12.19
C ASN A 66 -3.15 0.83 -11.08
N TRP A 67 -3.58 2.08 -11.28
CA TRP A 67 -4.41 2.81 -10.32
C TRP A 67 -5.72 2.13 -9.95
N GLN A 68 -6.27 1.33 -10.86
CA GLN A 68 -7.51 0.61 -10.63
C GLN A 68 -7.34 -0.48 -9.58
N GLU A 69 -6.16 -1.11 -9.53
CA GLU A 69 -5.86 -2.16 -8.55
C GLU A 69 -5.83 -1.60 -7.12
N PHE A 70 -5.18 -0.45 -6.90
CA PHE A 70 -5.21 0.25 -5.61
C PHE A 70 -6.64 0.59 -5.15
N ARG A 71 -7.52 0.97 -6.08
CA ARG A 71 -8.94 1.23 -5.76
C ARG A 71 -9.66 -0.04 -5.33
N VAL A 72 -9.41 -1.17 -6.00
CA VAL A 72 -10.01 -2.47 -5.68
C VAL A 72 -9.54 -2.92 -4.30
N ILE A 73 -8.24 -2.94 -4.06
CA ILE A 73 -7.64 -3.36 -2.78
C ILE A 73 -8.16 -2.51 -1.63
N ARG A 74 -8.20 -1.19 -1.79
CA ARG A 74 -8.74 -0.31 -0.74
C ARG A 74 -10.18 -0.68 -0.39
N ASN A 75 -11.03 -0.90 -1.40
CA ASN A 75 -12.42 -1.28 -1.17
C ASN A 75 -12.52 -2.66 -0.50
N ASP A 76 -11.71 -3.61 -0.94
CA ASP A 76 -11.68 -4.97 -0.38
C ASP A 76 -11.25 -4.93 1.09
N LEU A 77 -10.18 -4.20 1.43
CA LEU A 77 -9.69 -4.05 2.80
C LEU A 77 -10.65 -3.24 3.70
N ALA A 78 -11.38 -2.27 3.15
CA ALA A 78 -12.39 -1.52 3.91
C ALA A 78 -13.60 -2.38 4.34
N HIS A 79 -13.85 -3.48 3.62
CA HIS A 79 -15.02 -4.32 3.79
C HIS A 79 -14.71 -5.76 4.23
N THR A 80 -13.44 -6.14 4.24
CA THR A 80 -12.98 -7.49 4.59
C THR A 80 -12.17 -7.44 5.88
N TYR A 81 -12.78 -7.92 6.97
CA TYR A 81 -12.10 -8.14 8.26
C TYR A 81 -11.87 -9.65 8.45
N SER A 82 -11.25 -10.29 7.46
CA SER A 82 -11.11 -11.75 7.42
C SER A 82 -9.69 -12.16 7.00
N PRO A 83 -9.27 -13.42 7.26
CA PRO A 83 -7.96 -13.92 6.84
C PRO A 83 -7.62 -13.73 5.35
N ASN A 84 -8.64 -13.64 4.49
CA ASN A 84 -8.44 -13.39 3.05
C ASN A 84 -7.94 -11.95 2.76
N GLY A 85 -8.24 -11.01 3.65
CA GLY A 85 -7.70 -9.65 3.59
C GLY A 85 -6.19 -9.62 3.87
N TYR A 86 -5.70 -10.50 4.75
CA TYR A 86 -4.28 -10.60 5.11
C TYR A 86 -3.40 -11.01 3.91
N GLU A 87 -3.82 -12.04 3.19
CA GLU A 87 -3.11 -12.50 1.98
C GLU A 87 -3.10 -11.41 0.89
N SER A 88 -4.24 -10.72 0.74
CA SER A 88 -4.37 -9.63 -0.22
C SER A 88 -3.47 -8.45 0.15
N ALA A 89 -3.42 -8.06 1.43
CA ALA A 89 -2.56 -7.00 1.93
C ALA A 89 -1.07 -7.36 1.80
N TRP A 90 -0.71 -8.62 2.08
CA TRP A 90 0.67 -9.08 1.94
C TRP A 90 1.17 -8.98 0.50
N ARG A 91 0.41 -9.52 -0.46
CA ARG A 91 0.71 -9.40 -1.90
C ARG A 91 0.94 -7.95 -2.31
N VAL A 92 0.07 -7.05 -1.84
CA VAL A 92 0.15 -5.63 -2.21
C VAL A 92 1.39 -4.96 -1.64
N ALA A 93 1.73 -5.28 -0.38
CA ALA A 93 2.93 -4.79 0.24
C ALA A 93 4.20 -5.33 -0.45
N THR A 94 4.23 -6.60 -0.87
CA THR A 94 5.47 -7.20 -1.40
C THR A 94 5.63 -7.09 -2.91
N GLU A 95 4.55 -6.84 -3.66
CA GLU A 95 4.56 -6.84 -5.12
C GLU A 95 4.07 -5.49 -5.68
N LEU A 96 2.80 -5.14 -5.45
CA LEU A 96 2.15 -4.03 -6.16
C LEU A 96 2.72 -2.65 -5.81
N ILE A 97 2.95 -2.36 -4.53
CA ILE A 97 3.53 -1.07 -4.13
C ILE A 97 4.97 -0.96 -4.65
N PRO A 98 5.86 -1.96 -4.47
CA PRO A 98 7.20 -1.97 -5.09
C PRO A 98 7.20 -1.74 -6.60
N GLU A 99 6.36 -2.43 -7.36
CA GLU A 99 6.25 -2.26 -8.82
C GLU A 99 5.79 -0.85 -9.22
N THR A 100 5.07 -0.16 -8.33
CA THR A 100 4.54 1.19 -8.55
C THR A 100 5.56 2.28 -8.27
N ILE A 101 6.50 2.04 -7.36
CA ILE A 101 7.49 3.03 -6.89
C ILE A 101 8.91 2.82 -7.43
N GLY A 102 9.20 1.65 -8.01
CA GLY A 102 10.47 1.31 -8.67
C GLY A 102 10.55 1.78 -10.12
#